data_AF-Q91ZI5-F1
#
_entry.id   AF-Q91ZI5-F1
#
_cell.length_a   1.000
_cell.length_b   1.000
_cell.length_c   1.000
_cell.angle_alpha   90.00
_cell.angle_beta   90.00
_cell.angle_gamma   90.00
#
_symmetry.space_group_name_H-M   'P 1'
#
loop_
_entity.id
_entity.type
_entity.pdbx_description
1 polymer ?
#
loop_
_entity_poly.entity_id
_entity_poly.type
_entity_poly.pdbx_seq_one_letter_code
_entity_poly.pdbx_strand_id
1 'polypeptide(L)'
;YNYIRVGAQLKSSINDAAEFKVVADAMKVIGFKPEEIQTVYKILAVILHLGNLKFIVDGDTPLIENGKVVSVIAELLSTKADMVEKALLYRTVATGRDIIDKQHTEQEASYG
;
A
#
# COMPACT_ATOMS: atom_id res chain seq x y z
N TYR A 1 -3.80 -11.59 2.57
CA TYR A 1 -3.36 -10.50 1.68
C TYR A 1 -3.04 -11.06 0.31
N ASN A 2 -3.56 -10.46 -0.77
CA ASN A 2 -3.43 -11.05 -2.11
C ASN A 2 -1.98 -11.10 -2.60
N TYR A 3 -1.16 -10.08 -2.32
CA TYR A 3 0.23 -10.03 -2.78
C TYR A 3 1.12 -11.17 -2.28
N ILE A 4 0.81 -11.76 -1.12
CA ILE A 4 1.58 -12.90 -0.58
C ILE A 4 0.86 -14.24 -0.76
N ARG A 5 -0.35 -14.26 -1.34
CA ARG A 5 -1.22 -15.46 -1.38
C ARG A 5 -0.55 -16.65 -2.07
N VAL A 6 0.23 -16.42 -3.11
CA VAL A 6 0.92 -17.48 -3.88
C VAL A 6 2.13 -18.04 -3.11
N GLY A 7 2.80 -17.21 -2.32
CA GLY A 7 4.03 -17.55 -1.60
C GLY A 7 3.85 -17.91 -0.12
N ALA A 8 2.67 -17.67 0.47
CA ALA A 8 2.38 -17.87 1.89
C ALA A 8 2.22 -19.37 2.30
N GLN A 9 3.00 -20.25 1.68
CA GLN A 9 3.04 -21.65 2.09
C GLN A 9 3.83 -21.78 3.39
N LEU A 10 3.18 -22.35 4.40
CA LEU A 10 3.82 -22.75 5.66
C LEU A 10 4.89 -23.80 5.35
N LYS A 11 6.16 -23.38 5.36
CA LYS A 11 7.29 -24.30 5.35
C LYS A 11 7.48 -24.80 6.78
N SER A 12 7.30 -26.10 6.99
CA SER A 12 7.35 -26.75 8.32
C SER A 12 8.66 -26.57 9.08
N SER A 13 9.72 -26.12 8.42
CA SER A 13 11.04 -25.88 9.01
C SER A 13 11.31 -24.42 9.42
N ILE A 14 10.38 -23.48 9.19
CA ILE A 14 10.58 -22.04 9.48
C ILE A 14 9.63 -21.60 10.59
N ASN A 15 10.17 -20.89 11.58
CA ASN A 15 9.39 -20.24 12.63
C ASN A 15 9.40 -18.72 12.42
N ASP A 16 8.41 -18.22 11.68
CA ASP A 16 8.32 -16.79 11.30
C ASP A 16 8.33 -15.85 12.51
N ALA A 17 7.77 -16.25 13.64
CA ALA A 17 7.75 -15.43 14.86
C ALA A 17 9.15 -15.29 15.47
N ALA A 18 9.93 -16.37 15.48
CA ALA A 18 11.32 -16.35 15.94
C ALA A 18 12.20 -15.52 14.99
N GLU A 19 12.10 -15.76 13.68
CA GLU A 19 12.85 -15.02 12.66
C GLU A 19 12.53 -13.52 12.67
N PHE A 20 11.24 -13.17 12.81
CA PHE A 20 10.84 -11.78 12.94
C PHE A 20 11.51 -11.08 14.13
N LYS A 21 11.61 -11.77 15.28
CA LYS A 21 12.29 -11.22 16.46
C LYS A 21 13.78 -11.00 16.21
N VAL A 22 14.44 -11.96 15.57
CA VAL A 22 15.87 -11.83 15.21
C VAL A 22 16.09 -10.59 14.33
N VAL A 23 15.26 -10.40 13.30
CA VAL A 23 15.34 -9.22 12.42
C VAL A 23 15.02 -7.92 13.17
N ALA A 24 13.99 -7.93 14.03
CA ALA A 24 13.62 -6.77 14.84
C ALA A 24 14.73 -6.33 15.80
N ASP A 25 15.43 -7.29 16.41
CA ASP A 25 16.56 -7.00 17.28
C ASP A 25 17.80 -6.56 16.47
N ALA A 26 18.04 -7.15 15.30
CA ALA A 26 19.09 -6.71 14.39
C ALA A 26 18.93 -5.24 13.97
N MET A 27 17.69 -4.80 13.65
CA MET A 27 17.41 -3.40 13.32
C MET A 27 17.83 -2.44 14.45
N LYS A 28 17.63 -2.83 15.71
CA LYS A 28 18.08 -2.03 16.87
C LYS A 28 19.60 -1.99 16.97
N VAL A 29 20.27 -3.13 16.76
CA VAL A 29 21.74 -3.25 16.84
C VAL A 29 22.43 -2.36 15.79
N ILE A 30 21.89 -2.30 14.58
CA ILE A 30 22.45 -1.45 13.51
C ILE A 30 22.09 0.05 13.67
N GLY A 31 21.29 0.39 14.69
CA GLY A 31 21.05 1.77 15.10
C GLY A 31 19.73 2.38 14.63
N PHE A 32 18.76 1.60 14.13
CA PHE A 32 17.43 2.15 13.85
C PHE A 32 16.76 2.55 15.16
N LYS A 33 16.16 3.74 15.15
CA LYS A 33 15.33 4.22 16.25
C LYS A 33 13.98 3.51 16.26
N PRO A 34 13.30 3.43 17.42
CA PRO A 34 11.98 2.80 17.51
C PRO A 34 10.96 3.34 16.50
N GLU A 35 11.00 4.65 16.22
CA GLU A 35 10.08 5.31 15.29
C GLU A 35 10.36 4.93 13.83
N GLU A 36 11.64 4.73 13.49
CA GLU A 36 12.08 4.29 12.16
C GLU A 36 11.65 2.83 11.92
N ILE A 37 11.82 1.97 12.92
CA ILE A 37 11.34 0.57 12.88
C ILE A 37 9.82 0.52 12.70
N GLN A 38 9.08 1.33 13.45
CA GLN A 38 7.63 1.43 13.27
C GLN A 38 7.25 1.94 11.88
N THR A 39 8.01 2.89 11.32
CA THR A 39 7.81 3.38 9.95
C THR A 39 8.02 2.27 8.93
N VAL A 40 9.04 1.43 9.08
CA VAL A 40 9.25 0.24 8.24
C VAL A 40 8.03 -0.70 8.31
N TYR A 41 7.52 -0.99 9.50
CA TYR A 41 6.35 -1.86 9.65
C TYR A 41 5.09 -1.25 9.03
N LYS A 42 4.88 0.06 9.18
CA LYS A 42 3.77 0.77 8.53
C LYS A 42 3.85 0.67 7.01
N ILE A 43 5.04 0.87 6.42
CA ILE A 43 5.25 0.73 4.98
C ILE A 43 4.95 -0.70 4.52
N LEU A 44 5.44 -1.72 5.22
CA LEU A 44 5.15 -3.11 4.90
C LEU A 44 3.65 -3.42 4.99
N ALA A 45 2.96 -2.93 6.01
CA ALA A 45 1.51 -3.06 6.14
C ALA A 45 0.78 -2.37 4.98
N VAL A 46 1.19 -1.16 4.57
CA VAL A 46 0.62 -0.46 3.39
C VAL A 46 0.76 -1.32 2.14
N ILE A 47 1.94 -1.88 1.87
CA ILE A 47 2.16 -2.77 0.71
C ILE A 47 1.18 -3.94 0.74
N LEU A 48 0.98 -4.57 1.90
CA LEU A 48 0.04 -5.68 2.01
C LEU A 48 -1.42 -5.23 1.77
N HIS A 49 -1.83 -4.11 2.36
CA HIS A 49 -3.18 -3.57 2.20
C HIS A 49 -3.47 -3.13 0.76
N LEU A 50 -2.49 -2.57 0.03
CA LEU A 50 -2.61 -2.25 -1.39
C LEU A 50 -3.00 -3.46 -2.22
N GLY A 51 -2.45 -4.65 -1.91
CA GLY A 51 -2.83 -5.88 -2.61
C GLY A 51 -4.29 -6.30 -2.39
N ASN A 52 -4.96 -5.81 -1.36
CA ASN A 52 -6.38 -6.09 -1.13
C ASN A 52 -7.31 -5.08 -1.82
N LEU A 53 -6.77 -4.03 -2.47
CA LEU A 53 -7.59 -3.14 -3.28
C LEU A 53 -8.16 -3.88 -4.49
N LYS A 54 -9.36 -3.50 -4.87
CA LYS A 54 -10.01 -3.93 -6.09
C LYS A 54 -10.62 -2.71 -6.74
N PHE A 55 -10.22 -2.48 -7.98
CA PHE A 55 -10.82 -1.47 -8.83
C PHE A 55 -12.03 -2.08 -9.53
N ILE A 56 -13.08 -1.29 -9.67
CA ILE A 56 -14.30 -1.60 -10.42
C ILE A 56 -14.60 -0.43 -11.35
N VAL A 57 -15.53 -0.60 -12.28
CA VAL A 57 -15.91 0.45 -13.22
C VAL A 57 -17.40 0.75 -13.09
N ASP A 58 -17.72 2.05 -13.02
CA ASP A 58 -19.08 2.57 -13.22
C ASP A 58 -19.11 3.36 -14.54
N GLY A 59 -19.70 2.76 -15.58
CA GLY A 59 -19.61 3.25 -16.96
C GLY A 59 -18.17 3.19 -17.48
N ASP A 60 -17.52 4.34 -17.60
CA ASP A 60 -16.10 4.50 -17.98
C ASP A 60 -15.22 5.00 -16.81
N THR A 61 -15.79 5.09 -15.60
CA THR A 61 -15.16 5.70 -14.43
C THR A 61 -14.63 4.61 -13.49
N PRO A 62 -13.31 4.49 -13.24
CA PRO A 62 -12.81 3.55 -12.25
C PRO A 62 -13.09 4.05 -10.84
N LEU A 63 -13.47 3.11 -9.97
CA LEU A 63 -13.75 3.32 -8.56
C LEU A 63 -13.04 2.23 -7.73
N ILE A 64 -12.86 2.49 -6.44
CA ILE A 64 -12.36 1.48 -5.50
C ILE A 64 -13.55 0.80 -4.82
N GLU A 65 -13.64 -0.53 -4.94
CA GLU A 65 -14.77 -1.31 -4.42
C GLU A 65 -14.94 -1.17 -2.90
N ASN A 66 -13.82 -1.08 -2.16
CA ASN A 66 -13.82 -1.05 -0.71
C ASN A 66 -12.99 0.12 -0.14
N GLY A 67 -13.66 1.25 0.10
CA GLY A 67 -13.06 2.43 0.72
C GLY A 67 -12.49 2.22 2.13
N LYS A 68 -12.85 1.13 2.83
CA LYS A 68 -12.22 0.82 4.14
C LYS A 68 -10.74 0.49 3.98
N VAL A 69 -10.34 -0.16 2.89
CA VAL A 69 -8.93 -0.47 2.62
C VAL A 69 -8.15 0.82 2.39
N VAL A 70 -8.73 1.78 1.66
CA VAL A 70 -8.17 3.14 1.47
C VAL A 70 -8.00 3.85 2.80
N SER A 71 -8.99 3.76 3.70
CA SER A 71 -8.95 4.38 5.02
C SER A 71 -7.79 3.84 5.88
N VAL A 72 -7.58 2.52 5.87
CA VAL A 72 -6.46 1.88 6.59
C VAL A 72 -5.12 2.31 6.00
N ILE A 73 -4.98 2.35 4.67
CA ILE A 73 -3.76 2.82 4.00
C ILE A 73 -3.47 4.29 4.38
N ALA A 74 -4.50 5.14 4.40
CA ALA A 74 -4.38 6.54 4.76
C ALA A 74 -3.90 6.73 6.20
N GLU A 75 -4.43 5.96 7.16
CA GLU A 75 -3.99 5.98 8.55
C GLU A 75 -2.52 5.57 8.70
N LEU A 76 -2.11 4.48 8.03
CA LEU A 76 -0.72 4.00 8.06
C LEU A 76 0.26 5.01 7.47
N LEU A 77 -0.14 5.69 6.38
CA LEU A 77 0.63 6.76 5.73
C LEU A 77 0.50 8.12 6.44
N SER A 78 -0.34 8.23 7.47
CA SER A 78 -0.64 9.50 8.16
C SER A 78 -1.08 10.61 7.19
N THR A 79 -1.96 10.23 6.25
CA THR A 79 -2.55 11.12 5.24
C THR A 79 -4.08 11.00 5.27
N LYS A 80 -4.76 11.76 4.42
CA LYS A 80 -6.21 11.71 4.27
C LYS A 80 -6.62 10.66 3.23
N ALA A 81 -7.77 10.02 3.43
CA ALA A 81 -8.27 8.98 2.53
C ALA A 81 -8.55 9.49 1.11
N ASP A 82 -9.06 10.72 0.97
CA ASP A 82 -9.28 11.38 -0.32
C ASP A 82 -7.98 11.56 -1.11
N MET A 83 -6.86 11.84 -0.43
CA MET A 83 -5.55 11.96 -1.06
C MET A 83 -5.04 10.60 -1.57
N VAL A 84 -5.29 9.52 -0.83
CA VAL A 84 -4.93 8.16 -1.26
C VAL A 84 -5.79 7.74 -2.45
N GLU A 85 -7.11 7.95 -2.37
CA GLU A 85 -8.03 7.64 -3.46
C GLU A 85 -7.70 8.44 -4.72
N LYS A 86 -7.41 9.73 -4.57
CA LYS A 86 -6.95 10.57 -5.68
C LYS A 86 -5.68 10.04 -6.31
N ALA A 87 -4.68 9.68 -5.50
CA ALA A 87 -3.41 9.15 -5.99
C ALA A 87 -3.56 7.79 -6.71
N LEU A 88 -4.57 7.00 -6.35
CA LEU A 88 -4.84 5.69 -6.97
C LEU A 88 -5.72 5.77 -8.22
N LEU A 89 -6.57 6.79 -8.35
CA LEU A 89 -7.54 6.91 -9.43
C LEU A 89 -7.22 8.02 -10.44
N TYR A 90 -6.23 8.87 -10.16
CA TYR A 90 -5.85 9.97 -11.04
C TYR A 90 -4.34 10.10 -11.13
N ARG A 91 -3.85 10.43 -12.33
CA ARG A 91 -2.51 10.98 -12.51
C ARG A 91 -2.57 12.50 -12.57
N THR A 92 -1.70 13.15 -11.82
CA THR A 92 -1.46 14.59 -11.96
C THR A 92 -0.46 14.82 -13.09
N VAL A 93 -0.85 15.59 -14.10
CA VAL A 93 -0.04 15.98 -15.25
C VAL A 93 0.24 17.48 -15.17
N ALA A 94 1.52 17.85 -15.11
CA ALA A 94 1.95 19.24 -15.18
C ALA A 94 2.46 19.55 -16.59
N THR A 95 1.78 20.45 -17.31
CA THR A 95 2.20 20.93 -18.64
C THR A 95 2.47 22.42 -18.60
N GLY A 96 3.73 22.81 -18.50
CA GLY A 96 4.16 24.21 -18.46
C GLY A 96 3.60 24.95 -17.24
N ARG A 97 2.44 25.61 -17.41
CA ARG A 97 1.75 26.38 -16.36
C ARG A 97 0.53 25.67 -15.75
N ASP A 98 0.03 24.63 -16.39
CA ASP A 98 -1.22 23.98 -16.00
C ASP A 98 -0.96 22.67 -15.26
N ILE A 99 -1.74 22.42 -14.21
CA ILE A 99 -1.80 21.15 -13.49
C ILE A 99 -3.17 20.55 -13.73
N ILE A 100 -3.21 19.38 -14.36
CA ILE A 100 -4.43 18.68 -14.75
C ILE A 100 -4.43 17.31 -14.08
N ASP A 101 -5.49 16.99 -13.36
CA ASP A 101 -5.72 15.63 -12.87
C ASP A 101 -6.48 14.85 -13.94
N LYS A 102 -5.78 13.90 -14.57
CA LYS A 102 -6.38 12.96 -15.53
C LYS A 102 -6.80 11.71 -14.78
N GLN A 103 -8.10 11.42 -14.82
CA GLN A 103 -8.63 10.17 -14.28
C GLN A 103 -8.05 8.98 -15.05
N HIS A 104 -7.75 7.91 -14.31
CA HIS A 104 -7.30 6.65 -14.86
C HIS A 104 -8.43 5.93 -15.61
N THR A 105 -8.06 5.01 -16.49
CA THR A 105 -8.90 3.87 -16.87
C THR A 105 -8.81 2.76 -15.83
N GLU A 106 -9.67 1.75 -15.87
CA GLU A 106 -9.55 0.57 -14.99
C GLU A 106 -8.17 -0.10 -15.09
N GLN A 107 -7.67 -0.23 -16.33
CA GLN A 107 -6.36 -0.85 -16.59
C GLN A 107 -5.23 0.03 -16.04
N GLU A 108 -5.29 1.34 -16.22
CA GLU A 108 -4.32 2.26 -15.64
C GLU A 108 -4.39 2.28 -14.10
N ALA A 109 -5.57 2.17 -13.48
CA ALA A 109 -5.68 2.10 -12.02
C ALA A 109 -5.13 0.79 -11.46
N SER A 110 -5.31 -0.32 -12.20
CA SER A 110 -4.87 -1.66 -11.76
C SER A 110 -3.37 -1.93 -11.99
N TYR A 111 -2.74 -1.25 -12.95
CA TYR A 111 -1.37 -1.56 -13.40
C TYR A 111 -0.47 -0.34 -13.66
N GLY A 112 -1.00 0.88 -13.52
CA GLY A 112 -0.33 2.13 -13.91
C GLY A 112 0.82 2.58 -13.02
#